data_AF-A0A8T1X134-F1
#
_entry.id   AF-A0A8T1X134-F1
#
_cell.length_a   1.000
_cell.length_b   1.000
_cell.length_c   1.000
_cell.angle_alpha   90.00
_cell.angle_beta   90.00
_cell.angle_gamma   90.00
#
_symmetry.space_group_name_H-M   'P 1'
#
loop_
_entity.id
_entity.type
_entity.pdbx_description
1 polymer ?
#
loop_
_entity_poly.entity_id
_entity_poly.type
_entity_poly.pdbx_seq_one_letter_code
_entity_poly.pdbx_strand_id
1 'polypeptide(L)'
;MQRRFAIATVFVVLSFLSVVNASTSDSPTQVIAAPDRGDELEDRAFAQQQHDLAQAIDTRDVNTTIDTDVYSFVEPTKYVIGLLLDPCRNHAVDCCIDRFGEPAYVDPVATAKEKIALVDESGVTLDISVSRIGDRPSLFDQNCYLDDDLIPYRLQKTLGPSGLKVTKNYTNSGCIGRLRALVPIDEVVRPACWDHNDSINALASCYNIDGRMRDTCVAVGYMQNSYIVQCGGAFELSNHCGTFLELHEPGNELILSQTRLLGSYPSGFRTTTLPLFFRGDRTRTICIGDYEIWWVQRTRYNFIVQKKKKLHVTSPQCDFDFATNKYKNYHRIT
;
A
#
# COMPACT_ATOMS: atom_id res chain seq x y z
N MET A 1 -14.00 16.14 -98.87
CA MET A 1 -13.76 17.59 -98.73
C MET A 1 -14.24 18.00 -97.35
N GLN A 2 -13.32 18.53 -96.54
CA GLN A 2 -13.52 19.25 -95.25
C GLN A 2 -14.28 18.60 -94.08
N ARG A 3 -13.52 18.47 -92.98
CA ARG A 3 -13.91 18.31 -91.57
C ARG A 3 -15.04 19.28 -91.15
N ARG A 4 -15.87 18.84 -90.20
CA ARG A 4 -16.24 19.61 -89.00
C ARG A 4 -16.87 18.68 -87.96
N PHE A 5 -16.09 18.40 -86.92
CA PHE A 5 -16.53 17.80 -85.66
C PHE A 5 -17.40 18.82 -84.91
N ALA A 6 -18.58 18.42 -84.47
CA ALA A 6 -19.40 19.18 -83.53
C ALA A 6 -18.90 18.88 -82.11
N ILE A 7 -18.49 19.95 -81.42
CA ILE A 7 -17.98 19.97 -80.06
C ILE A 7 -19.17 19.95 -79.10
N ALA A 8 -19.25 18.92 -78.25
CA ALA A 8 -20.15 18.88 -77.11
C ALA A 8 -19.53 19.68 -75.95
N THR A 9 -20.24 20.69 -75.47
CA THR A 9 -19.89 21.49 -74.29
C THR A 9 -20.10 20.66 -73.03
N VAL A 10 -19.01 20.19 -72.43
CA VAL A 10 -19.00 19.59 -71.08
C VAL A 10 -18.64 20.68 -70.08
N PHE A 11 -19.56 20.97 -69.16
CA PHE A 11 -19.30 21.78 -67.98
C PHE A 11 -18.32 21.04 -67.06
N VAL A 12 -17.08 21.54 -66.96
CA VAL A 12 -16.10 21.07 -65.97
C VAL A 12 -16.42 21.75 -64.64
N VAL A 13 -17.03 20.99 -63.72
CA VAL A 13 -17.11 21.35 -62.31
C VAL A 13 -15.70 21.15 -61.73
N LEU A 14 -14.96 22.24 -61.53
CA LEU A 14 -13.72 22.25 -60.77
C LEU A 14 -14.05 21.96 -59.29
N SER A 15 -14.00 20.69 -58.93
CA SER A 15 -13.92 20.27 -57.53
C SER A 15 -12.54 20.63 -57.00
N PHE A 16 -12.46 21.73 -56.25
CA PHE A 16 -11.33 21.99 -55.37
C PHE A 16 -11.21 20.85 -54.36
N LEU A 17 -10.29 19.92 -54.60
CA LEU A 17 -9.78 19.01 -53.59
C LEU A 17 -8.98 19.85 -52.60
N SER A 18 -9.65 20.35 -51.57
CA SER A 18 -8.99 20.77 -50.34
C SER A 18 -8.28 19.54 -49.79
N VAL A 19 -6.96 19.47 -49.96
CA VAL A 19 -6.13 18.56 -49.18
C VAL A 19 -6.25 19.03 -47.74
N VAL A 20 -7.20 18.44 -47.01
CA VAL A 20 -7.21 18.52 -45.56
C VAL A 20 -6.01 17.70 -45.13
N ASN A 21 -4.87 18.36 -44.95
CA ASN A 21 -3.82 17.83 -44.11
C ASN A 21 -4.51 17.53 -42.78
N ALA A 22 -4.70 16.26 -42.48
CA ALA A 22 -4.99 15.83 -41.13
C ALA A 22 -3.79 16.26 -40.29
N SER A 23 -3.89 17.45 -39.71
CA SER A 23 -3.04 17.83 -38.60
C SER A 23 -3.34 16.80 -37.52
N THR A 24 -2.45 15.84 -37.36
CA THR A 24 -2.32 15.09 -36.12
C THR A 24 -2.20 16.16 -35.04
N SER A 25 -3.28 16.37 -34.29
CA SER A 25 -3.18 17.19 -33.09
C SER A 25 -2.23 16.43 -32.16
N ASP A 26 -0.97 16.85 -32.13
CA ASP A 26 -0.04 16.66 -31.02
C ASP A 26 -0.57 17.45 -29.82
N SER A 27 -1.79 17.15 -29.42
CA SER A 27 -2.13 17.27 -28.01
C SER A 27 -1.38 16.13 -27.35
N PRO A 28 -0.46 16.40 -26.41
CA PRO A 28 0.04 15.33 -25.57
C PRO A 28 -1.18 14.74 -24.90
N THR A 29 -1.65 13.60 -25.41
CA THR A 29 -2.65 12.79 -24.72
C THR A 29 -1.95 12.39 -23.43
N GLN A 30 -2.15 13.19 -22.40
CA GLN A 30 -1.75 12.82 -21.06
C GLN A 30 -2.65 11.64 -20.74
N VAL A 31 -2.10 10.44 -20.93
CA VAL A 31 -2.71 9.20 -20.51
C VAL A 31 -2.67 9.26 -18.99
N ILE A 32 -3.67 9.90 -18.39
CA ILE A 32 -3.90 9.82 -16.97
C ILE A 32 -4.25 8.36 -16.72
N ALA A 33 -3.35 7.65 -16.05
CA ALA A 33 -3.61 6.29 -15.63
C ALA A 33 -4.94 6.29 -14.87
N ALA A 34 -5.85 5.40 -15.26
CA ALA A 34 -6.95 5.10 -14.37
C ALA A 34 -6.33 4.68 -13.02
N PRO A 35 -6.80 5.23 -11.88
CA PRO A 35 -6.17 5.04 -10.57
C PRO A 35 -6.08 3.57 -10.12
N ASP A 36 -6.65 2.64 -10.90
CA ASP A 36 -6.65 1.19 -10.73
C ASP A 36 -5.50 0.45 -11.42
N ARG A 37 -4.81 1.05 -12.41
CA ARG A 37 -3.74 0.41 -13.21
C ARG A 37 -2.36 1.05 -13.11
N GLY A 38 -2.19 2.05 -12.23
CA GLY A 38 -0.91 2.72 -12.00
C GLY A 38 0.22 1.71 -11.77
N ASP A 39 -0.01 0.75 -10.86
CA ASP A 39 1.06 -0.18 -10.46
C ASP A 39 1.35 -1.23 -11.53
N GLU A 40 0.38 -1.61 -12.39
CA GLU A 40 0.66 -2.48 -13.54
C GLU A 40 1.46 -1.78 -14.62
N LEU A 41 1.23 -0.48 -14.80
CA LEU A 41 2.02 0.36 -15.72
C LEU A 41 3.42 0.58 -15.15
N GLU A 42 3.56 0.75 -13.83
CA GLU A 42 4.85 0.83 -13.15
C GLU A 42 5.62 -0.50 -13.23
N ASP A 43 4.97 -1.65 -12.97
CA ASP A 43 5.57 -2.98 -13.13
C ASP A 43 6.11 -3.17 -14.55
N ARG A 44 5.33 -2.76 -15.56
CA ARG A 44 5.74 -2.82 -16.97
C ARG A 44 6.90 -1.87 -17.25
N ALA A 45 6.84 -0.64 -16.74
CA ALA A 45 7.90 0.34 -16.91
C ALA A 45 9.21 -0.12 -16.22
N PHE A 46 9.11 -0.79 -15.08
CA PHE A 46 10.22 -1.44 -14.39
C PHE A 46 10.81 -2.57 -15.21
N ALA A 47 10.00 -3.52 -15.66
CA ALA A 47 10.47 -4.63 -16.50
C ALA A 47 11.13 -4.13 -17.79
N GLN A 48 10.57 -3.09 -18.42
CA GLN A 48 11.12 -2.46 -19.61
C GLN A 48 12.44 -1.75 -19.33
N GLN A 49 12.52 -0.90 -18.30
CA GLN A 49 13.77 -0.21 -17.95
C GLN A 49 14.86 -1.18 -17.52
N GLN A 50 14.53 -2.27 -16.83
CA GLN A 50 15.51 -3.28 -16.46
C GLN A 50 16.03 -4.05 -17.67
N HIS A 51 15.18 -4.24 -18.69
CA HIS A 51 15.59 -4.77 -19.99
C HIS A 51 16.48 -3.78 -20.76
N ASP A 52 16.09 -2.50 -20.81
CA ASP A 52 16.85 -1.44 -21.47
C ASP A 52 18.22 -1.23 -20.81
N LEU A 53 18.30 -1.27 -19.48
CA LEU A 53 19.54 -1.20 -18.72
C LEU A 53 20.46 -2.38 -19.03
N ALA A 54 19.91 -3.60 -19.11
CA ALA A 54 20.68 -4.79 -19.47
C ALA A 54 21.27 -4.66 -20.89
N GLN A 55 20.51 -4.12 -21.84
CA GLN A 55 21.01 -3.84 -23.21
C GLN A 55 22.06 -2.72 -23.23
N ALA A 56 21.86 -1.64 -22.47
CA ALA A 56 22.80 -0.53 -22.40
C ALA A 56 24.17 -0.97 -21.82
N ILE A 57 24.17 -1.85 -20.82
CA ILE A 57 25.40 -2.43 -20.24
C ILE A 57 26.17 -3.28 -21.27
N ASP A 58 25.47 -4.00 -22.15
CA ASP A 58 26.08 -4.84 -23.19
C ASP A 58 26.76 -4.01 -24.31
N THR A 59 26.30 -2.78 -24.54
CA THR A 59 26.79 -1.88 -25.61
C THR A 59 27.88 -0.87 -25.22
N ARG A 60 28.48 -0.99 -24.03
CA ARG A 60 29.03 0.18 -23.33
C ARG A 60 30.27 0.85 -23.96
N ASP A 61 30.08 2.12 -24.33
CA ASP A 61 31.10 3.18 -24.39
C ASP A 61 31.27 3.80 -22.99
N VAL A 62 32.51 3.99 -22.53
CA VAL A 62 32.88 4.26 -21.12
C VAL A 62 32.44 5.66 -20.64
N ASN A 63 31.95 6.53 -21.53
CA ASN A 63 31.79 7.95 -21.26
C ASN A 63 30.36 8.51 -21.41
N THR A 64 29.33 7.66 -21.52
CA THR A 64 27.94 8.12 -21.61
C THR A 64 27.20 7.95 -20.28
N THR A 65 26.71 9.09 -19.77
CA THR A 65 25.74 9.33 -18.69
C THR A 65 25.48 8.17 -17.73
N ILE A 66 26.10 8.27 -16.56
CA ILE A 66 25.97 7.36 -15.43
C ILE A 66 24.55 7.46 -14.85
N ASP A 67 23.65 6.63 -15.37
CA ASP A 67 22.47 6.16 -14.66
C ASP A 67 22.95 4.99 -13.79
N THR A 68 23.32 5.28 -12.54
CA THR A 68 23.80 4.26 -11.62
C THR A 68 22.83 4.06 -10.48
N ASP A 69 22.42 2.82 -10.32
CA ASP A 69 21.65 2.32 -9.18
C ASP A 69 22.57 2.12 -7.96
N VAL A 70 23.39 3.14 -7.64
CA VAL A 70 24.29 3.10 -6.49
C VAL A 70 23.49 3.43 -5.24
N TYR A 71 23.45 2.49 -4.32
CA TYR A 71 22.82 2.66 -3.02
C TYR A 71 23.72 3.43 -2.06
N SER A 72 23.12 4.39 -1.36
CA SER A 72 23.71 5.09 -0.22
C SER A 72 22.76 5.01 0.96
N PHE A 73 23.27 4.70 2.15
CA PHE A 73 22.46 4.63 3.36
C PHE A 73 22.57 5.94 4.14
N VAL A 74 21.45 6.64 4.29
CA VAL A 74 21.37 7.93 4.99
C VAL A 74 20.09 7.97 5.81
N GLU A 75 20.17 7.53 7.06
CA GLU A 75 19.04 7.63 7.99
C GLU A 75 18.71 9.11 8.29
N PRO A 76 17.44 9.53 8.19
CA PRO A 76 17.07 10.92 8.38
C PRO A 76 17.16 11.34 9.85
N THR A 77 17.78 12.50 10.09
CA THR A 77 17.93 13.07 11.45
C THR A 77 16.88 14.11 11.79
N LYS A 78 16.21 14.69 10.78
CA LYS A 78 15.25 15.81 10.95
C LYS A 78 13.78 15.38 10.87
N TYR A 79 13.53 14.16 10.42
CA TYR A 79 12.20 13.64 10.19
C TYR A 79 12.20 12.12 10.45
N VAL A 80 11.03 11.57 10.73
CA VAL A 80 10.82 10.18 11.11
C VAL A 80 9.97 9.51 10.04
N ILE A 81 10.37 8.30 9.67
CA ILE A 81 9.62 7.41 8.79
C ILE A 81 9.07 6.27 9.64
N GLY A 82 7.78 5.97 9.51
CA GLY A 82 7.14 4.81 10.13
C GLY A 82 6.63 3.84 9.07
N LEU A 83 6.82 2.54 9.31
CA LEU A 83 6.36 1.46 8.44
C LEU A 83 5.72 0.37 9.30
N LEU A 84 4.50 -0.03 8.93
CA LEU A 84 3.71 -1.10 9.52
C LEU A 84 3.34 -2.10 8.43
N LEU A 85 3.46 -3.37 8.72
CA LEU A 85 3.17 -4.46 7.79
C LEU A 85 1.82 -5.08 8.12
N ASP A 86 0.95 -5.19 7.12
CA ASP A 86 -0.42 -5.71 7.23
C ASP A 86 -1.23 -5.08 8.39
N PRO A 87 -1.29 -3.73 8.49
CA PRO A 87 -1.78 -3.03 9.67
C PRO A 87 -3.27 -3.20 9.98
N CYS A 88 -4.03 -3.70 9.00
CA CYS A 88 -5.48 -3.87 9.07
C CYS A 88 -5.93 -5.32 8.99
N ARG A 89 -5.04 -6.26 9.34
CA ARG A 89 -5.41 -7.68 9.45
C ARG A 89 -6.64 -7.86 10.35
N ASN A 90 -7.69 -8.46 9.78
CA ASN A 90 -8.99 -8.69 10.45
C ASN A 90 -9.78 -7.41 10.82
N HIS A 91 -9.47 -6.26 10.21
CA HIS A 91 -10.20 -5.00 10.34
C HIS A 91 -10.64 -4.48 8.96
N ALA A 92 -11.34 -3.34 8.93
CA ALA A 92 -11.62 -2.65 7.68
C ALA A 92 -10.33 -2.18 6.99
N VAL A 93 -10.35 -2.05 5.66
CA VAL A 93 -9.15 -1.73 4.85
C VAL A 93 -8.54 -0.35 5.18
N ASP A 94 -9.36 0.55 5.72
CA ASP A 94 -9.04 1.90 6.13
C ASP A 94 -8.71 2.04 7.62
N CYS A 95 -8.60 0.94 8.37
CA CYS A 95 -8.48 0.95 9.83
C CYS A 95 -7.30 1.78 10.37
N CYS A 96 -6.28 2.05 9.55
CA CYS A 96 -5.07 2.75 9.94
C CYS A 96 -4.88 4.12 9.27
N ILE A 97 -5.85 4.56 8.49
CA ILE A 97 -5.76 5.81 7.75
C ILE A 97 -5.95 7.00 8.67
N ASP A 98 -5.09 8.01 8.54
CA ASP A 98 -5.14 9.25 9.33
C ASP A 98 -4.96 9.03 10.84
N ARG A 99 -4.44 7.86 11.24
CA ARG A 99 -4.15 7.54 12.64
C ARG A 99 -2.71 7.83 12.99
N PHE A 100 -2.49 8.64 14.02
CA PHE A 100 -1.18 8.91 14.58
C PHE A 100 -1.28 9.24 16.07
N GLY A 101 -0.60 8.45 16.90
CA GLY A 101 -0.55 8.72 18.34
C GLY A 101 -1.85 8.40 19.10
N GLU A 102 -2.85 7.79 18.47
CA GLU A 102 -4.00 7.23 19.19
C GLU A 102 -3.53 6.07 20.09
N PRO A 103 -3.87 6.07 21.38
CA PRO A 103 -3.47 4.98 22.25
C PRO A 103 -4.20 3.69 21.83
N ALA A 104 -3.46 2.59 21.75
CA ALA A 104 -3.99 1.28 21.34
C ALA A 104 -5.16 0.80 22.22
N TYR A 105 -5.22 1.30 23.45
CA TYR A 105 -6.32 1.13 24.38
C TYR A 105 -6.70 2.50 24.94
N VAL A 106 -7.96 2.90 24.79
CA VAL A 106 -8.48 4.12 25.41
C VAL A 106 -9.19 3.77 26.72
N ASP A 107 -9.07 4.64 27.72
CA ASP A 107 -9.91 4.57 28.91
C ASP A 107 -11.31 5.12 28.57
N PRO A 108 -12.39 4.33 28.75
CA PRO A 108 -13.75 4.79 28.49
C PRO A 108 -14.13 6.09 29.20
N VAL A 109 -13.53 6.41 30.35
CA VAL A 109 -13.78 7.67 31.09
C VAL A 109 -13.14 8.88 30.39
N ALA A 110 -12.01 8.68 29.70
CA ALA A 110 -11.36 9.71 28.90
C ALA A 110 -12.07 9.91 27.56
N THR A 111 -12.44 8.81 26.87
CA THR A 111 -13.14 8.86 25.57
C THR A 111 -14.57 9.39 25.68
N ALA A 112 -15.29 9.08 26.76
CA ALA A 112 -16.63 9.64 26.97
C ALA A 112 -16.64 11.17 27.16
N LYS A 113 -15.48 11.76 27.51
CA LYS A 113 -15.29 13.22 27.60
C LYS A 113 -14.92 13.85 26.26
N GLU A 114 -14.24 13.12 25.38
CA GLU A 114 -13.95 13.53 24.01
C GLU A 114 -15.13 13.22 23.07
N LYS A 115 -16.24 13.95 23.23
CA LYS A 115 -17.26 14.02 22.17
C LYS A 115 -16.77 14.94 21.06
N ILE A 116 -15.93 14.43 20.17
CA ILE A 116 -15.54 15.15 18.96
C ILE A 116 -16.70 15.05 17.97
N ALA A 117 -17.45 16.13 17.80
CA ALA A 117 -18.41 16.28 16.72
C ALA A 117 -17.75 17.09 15.61
N LEU A 118 -17.58 16.49 14.42
CA LEU A 118 -17.15 17.24 13.25
C LEU A 118 -18.30 18.16 12.84
N VAL A 119 -17.99 19.43 12.66
CA VAL A 119 -18.93 20.43 12.17
C VAL A 119 -18.51 20.88 10.78
N ASP A 120 -19.47 21.21 9.92
CA ASP A 120 -19.21 21.86 8.65
C ASP A 120 -18.82 23.34 8.82
N GLU A 121 -18.57 24.02 7.71
CA GLU A 121 -18.19 25.44 7.67
C GLU A 121 -19.24 26.39 8.28
N SER A 122 -20.48 25.90 8.45
CA SER A 122 -21.59 26.61 9.07
C SER A 122 -21.82 26.22 10.54
N GLY A 123 -20.97 25.33 11.10
CA GLY A 123 -21.08 24.85 12.47
C GLY A 123 -22.09 23.72 12.66
N VAL A 124 -22.64 23.15 11.59
CA VAL A 124 -23.61 22.06 11.66
C VAL A 124 -22.86 20.73 11.78
N THR A 125 -23.23 19.92 12.77
CA THR A 125 -22.64 18.61 12.99
C THR A 125 -22.85 17.69 11.79
N LEU A 126 -21.76 17.20 11.20
CA LEU A 126 -21.77 16.25 10.11
C LEU A 126 -22.21 14.86 10.62
N ASP A 127 -22.89 14.11 9.75
CA ASP A 127 -23.30 12.74 10.04
C ASP A 127 -22.07 11.83 10.22
N ILE A 128 -22.15 10.87 11.15
CA ILE A 128 -21.06 9.92 11.44
C ILE A 128 -20.63 9.14 10.18
N SER A 129 -21.51 8.94 9.22
CA SER A 129 -21.22 8.26 7.95
C SER A 129 -20.40 9.07 6.94
N VAL A 130 -20.44 10.41 7.00
CA VAL A 130 -19.56 11.30 6.21
C VAL A 130 -18.31 11.71 6.98
N SER A 131 -18.30 11.45 8.28
CA SER A 131 -17.19 11.67 9.17
C SER A 131 -16.16 10.54 9.00
N ARG A 132 -14.94 10.87 8.58
CA ARG A 132 -13.78 9.94 8.57
C ARG A 132 -13.30 9.61 9.99
N ILE A 133 -14.22 9.35 10.91
CA ILE A 133 -13.87 8.93 12.27
C ILE A 133 -13.36 7.50 12.15
N GLY A 134 -12.09 7.30 12.46
CA GLY A 134 -11.48 5.97 12.47
C GLY A 134 -12.24 5.00 13.38
N ASP A 135 -12.03 3.70 13.19
CA ASP A 135 -12.68 2.63 13.95
C ASP A 135 -12.75 2.87 15.46
N ARG A 136 -13.77 2.34 16.13
CA ARG A 136 -13.84 2.46 17.59
C ARG A 136 -12.61 1.81 18.24
N PRO A 137 -11.85 2.54 19.07
CA PRO A 137 -10.66 1.99 19.72
C PRO A 137 -11.02 0.79 20.61
N SER A 138 -10.05 -0.12 20.77
CA SER A 138 -10.20 -1.25 21.68
C SER A 138 -10.29 -0.74 23.13
N LEU A 139 -11.40 -1.02 23.81
CA LEU A 139 -11.65 -0.56 25.17
C LEU A 139 -11.26 -1.65 26.18
N PHE A 140 -10.40 -1.31 27.15
CA PHE A 140 -10.22 -2.15 28.34
C PHE A 140 -11.26 -1.75 29.37
N ASP A 141 -12.30 -2.56 29.53
CA ASP A 141 -13.34 -2.30 30.53
C ASP A 141 -12.94 -2.87 31.89
N GLN A 142 -12.52 -1.99 32.80
CA GLN A 142 -12.11 -2.34 34.17
C GLN A 142 -13.25 -2.95 35.00
N ASN A 143 -14.50 -2.89 34.53
CA ASN A 143 -15.67 -3.45 35.21
C ASN A 143 -16.08 -4.82 34.68
N CYS A 144 -15.27 -5.42 33.80
CA CYS A 144 -15.39 -6.80 33.37
C CYS A 144 -14.51 -7.70 34.25
N TYR A 145 -15.13 -8.69 34.89
CA TYR A 145 -14.50 -9.64 35.78
C TYR A 145 -14.57 -11.06 35.20
N LEU A 146 -13.73 -11.96 35.69
CA LEU A 146 -13.77 -13.39 35.37
C LEU A 146 -14.23 -14.15 36.62
N ASP A 147 -15.04 -15.18 36.45
CA ASP A 147 -15.31 -16.15 37.52
C ASP A 147 -14.33 -17.32 37.47
N ASP A 148 -14.53 -18.29 38.36
CA ASP A 148 -13.66 -19.45 38.52
C ASP A 148 -13.60 -20.34 37.26
N ASP A 149 -14.64 -20.27 36.41
CA ASP A 149 -14.73 -20.98 35.13
C ASP A 149 -14.22 -20.12 33.94
N LEU A 150 -13.57 -18.99 34.23
CA LEU A 150 -13.04 -18.04 33.25
C LEU A 150 -14.12 -17.40 32.35
N ILE A 151 -15.37 -17.36 32.83
CA ILE A 151 -16.48 -16.75 32.11
C ILE A 151 -16.53 -15.25 32.44
N PRO A 152 -16.46 -14.37 31.43
CA PRO A 152 -16.51 -12.92 31.63
C PRO A 152 -17.91 -12.47 32.10
N TYR A 153 -17.96 -11.61 33.12
CA TYR A 153 -19.21 -11.03 33.61
C TYR A 153 -19.02 -9.56 34.03
N ARG A 154 -20.13 -8.83 34.12
CA ARG A 154 -20.17 -7.46 34.67
C ARG A 154 -20.93 -7.44 35.99
N LEU A 155 -20.45 -6.67 36.96
CA LEU A 155 -21.21 -6.46 38.21
C LEU A 155 -22.35 -5.46 37.96
N GLN A 156 -23.59 -5.91 38.11
CA GLN A 156 -24.78 -5.06 38.09
C GLN A 156 -25.15 -4.66 39.51
N LYS A 157 -25.11 -3.36 39.76
CA LYS A 157 -25.45 -2.73 41.04
C LYS A 157 -26.89 -2.21 40.97
N THR A 158 -27.78 -2.74 41.80
CA THR A 158 -29.18 -2.29 41.92
C THR A 158 -29.41 -1.75 43.33
N LEU A 159 -29.87 -0.51 43.45
CA LEU A 159 -30.23 0.07 44.75
C LEU A 159 -31.73 -0.14 44.99
N GLY A 160 -32.07 -0.89 46.03
CA GLY A 160 -33.45 -1.14 46.45
C GLY A 160 -33.74 -0.58 47.85
N PRO A 161 -35.00 -0.70 48.31
CA PRO A 161 -35.41 -0.26 49.65
C PRO A 161 -34.63 -0.95 50.79
N SER A 162 -34.13 -2.16 50.55
CA SER A 162 -33.33 -2.96 51.48
C SER A 162 -31.82 -2.75 51.35
N GLY A 163 -31.37 -1.76 50.56
CA GLY A 163 -29.96 -1.43 50.33
C GLY A 163 -29.43 -1.81 48.95
N LEU A 164 -28.10 -1.77 48.80
CA LEU A 164 -27.38 -2.05 47.56
C LEU A 164 -27.27 -3.56 47.32
N LYS A 165 -27.83 -4.03 46.21
CA LYS A 165 -27.66 -5.41 45.72
C LYS A 165 -26.67 -5.42 44.57
N VAL A 166 -25.63 -6.25 44.67
CA VAL A 166 -24.65 -6.46 43.59
C VAL A 166 -24.85 -7.87 43.03
N THR A 167 -25.02 -7.99 41.72
CA THR A 167 -25.26 -9.27 41.03
C THR A 167 -24.31 -9.43 39.85
N LYS A 168 -23.93 -10.67 39.54
CA LYS A 168 -23.14 -10.99 38.34
C LYS A 168 -24.09 -11.03 37.14
N ASN A 169 -23.83 -10.19 36.14
CA ASN A 169 -24.53 -10.22 34.88
C ASN A 169 -23.63 -10.85 33.80
N TYR A 170 -24.05 -12.02 33.32
CA TYR A 170 -23.39 -12.78 32.26
C TYR A 170 -23.98 -12.50 30.87
N THR A 171 -25.24 -12.08 30.78
CA THR A 171 -25.97 -11.94 29.51
C THR A 171 -26.02 -10.49 29.07
N ASN A 172 -25.63 -10.20 27.82
CA ASN A 172 -25.51 -8.83 27.30
C ASN A 172 -24.63 -7.92 28.19
N SER A 173 -23.69 -8.50 28.91
CA SER A 173 -22.77 -7.78 29.81
C SER A 173 -21.80 -6.87 29.06
N GLY A 174 -21.68 -7.05 27.74
CA GLY A 174 -20.66 -6.40 26.90
C GLY A 174 -19.24 -6.86 27.20
N CYS A 175 -19.05 -7.71 28.20
CA CYS A 175 -17.75 -8.25 28.60
C CYS A 175 -17.40 -9.44 27.72
N ILE A 176 -16.39 -9.27 26.88
CA ILE A 176 -15.83 -10.35 26.07
C ILE A 176 -14.50 -10.73 26.70
N GLY A 177 -14.48 -11.88 27.37
CA GLY A 177 -13.27 -12.51 27.86
C GLY A 177 -12.61 -13.22 26.69
N ARG A 178 -11.45 -12.72 26.25
CA ARG A 178 -10.56 -13.49 25.39
C ARG A 178 -9.46 -14.05 26.28
N LEU A 179 -9.41 -15.37 26.44
CA LEU A 179 -8.29 -16.08 27.05
C LEU A 179 -7.08 -15.96 26.12
N ARG A 180 -6.51 -14.75 25.99
CA ARG A 180 -5.43 -14.43 25.05
C ARG A 180 -4.15 -15.26 25.29
N ALA A 181 -4.03 -15.89 26.47
CA ALA A 181 -2.93 -16.80 26.79
C ALA A 181 -3.14 -18.24 26.28
N LEU A 182 -4.37 -18.63 25.93
CA LEU A 182 -4.72 -19.97 25.44
C LEU A 182 -5.08 -19.99 23.95
N VAL A 183 -5.39 -18.82 23.38
CA VAL A 183 -5.62 -18.66 21.94
C VAL A 183 -4.26 -18.54 21.24
N PRO A 184 -4.01 -19.30 20.16
CA PRO A 184 -2.82 -19.15 19.34
C PRO A 184 -2.62 -17.68 18.95
N ILE A 185 -1.38 -17.17 19.04
CA ILE A 185 -1.09 -15.74 18.90
C ILE A 185 -1.48 -15.16 17.53
N ASP A 186 -1.57 -16.02 16.53
CA ASP A 186 -2.05 -15.81 15.17
C ASP A 186 -3.57 -15.59 15.07
N GLU A 187 -4.35 -16.16 15.99
CA GLU A 187 -5.80 -15.94 16.09
C GLU A 187 -6.16 -14.71 16.95
N VAL A 188 -5.19 -14.14 17.66
CA VAL A 188 -5.41 -12.94 18.47
C VAL A 188 -5.55 -11.72 17.56
N VAL A 189 -6.79 -11.26 17.35
CA VAL A 189 -7.05 -9.98 16.68
C VAL A 189 -6.33 -8.86 17.45
N ARG A 190 -5.36 -8.25 16.78
CA ARG A 190 -4.58 -7.13 17.28
C ARG A 190 -5.37 -5.82 17.13
N PRO A 191 -5.01 -4.76 17.85
CA PRO A 191 -5.55 -3.43 17.58
C PRO A 191 -5.34 -3.04 16.10
N ALA A 192 -6.15 -2.13 15.59
CA ALA A 192 -5.87 -1.49 14.31
C ALA A 192 -4.48 -0.82 14.33
N CYS A 193 -3.84 -0.67 13.17
CA CYS A 193 -2.46 -0.18 13.05
C CYS A 193 -1.42 -1.06 13.76
N TRP A 194 -1.63 -2.37 13.82
CA TRP A 194 -0.64 -3.28 14.40
C TRP A 194 0.42 -3.69 13.37
N ASP A 195 1.67 -3.81 13.79
CA ASP A 195 2.74 -4.28 12.92
C ASP A 195 2.81 -5.81 12.91
N HIS A 196 2.42 -6.45 11.81
CA HIS A 196 2.47 -7.89 11.61
C HIS A 196 3.73 -8.34 10.84
N ASN A 197 4.84 -7.63 11.02
CA ASN A 197 6.07 -7.86 10.27
C ASN A 197 6.70 -9.25 10.49
N ASP A 198 6.26 -10.04 11.47
CA ASP A 198 6.75 -11.38 11.78
C ASP A 198 5.92 -12.52 11.13
N SER A 199 4.79 -12.19 10.49
CA SER A 199 3.77 -13.17 10.11
C SER A 199 3.20 -12.89 8.71
N ILE A 200 4.06 -12.57 7.75
CA ILE A 200 3.66 -12.25 6.39
C ILE A 200 3.52 -13.53 5.56
N ASN A 201 2.35 -13.73 4.96
CA ASN A 201 2.13 -14.78 3.97
C ASN A 201 2.23 -14.17 2.58
N ALA A 202 3.24 -14.55 1.81
CA ALA A 202 3.47 -13.99 0.48
C ALA A 202 2.43 -14.45 -0.56
N LEU A 203 1.70 -15.53 -0.31
CA LEU A 203 0.56 -15.95 -1.14
C LEU A 203 -0.75 -15.24 -0.78
N ALA A 204 -0.80 -14.50 0.33
CA ALA A 204 -2.02 -13.82 0.72
C ALA A 204 -2.35 -12.67 -0.23
N SER A 205 -3.64 -12.45 -0.43
CA SER A 205 -4.16 -11.25 -1.07
C SER A 205 -4.21 -10.11 -0.03
N CYS A 206 -3.98 -8.89 -0.49
CA CYS A 206 -4.08 -7.68 0.30
C CYS A 206 -5.06 -6.70 -0.36
N TYR A 207 -5.42 -5.62 0.36
CA TYR A 207 -6.40 -4.66 -0.12
C TYR A 207 -5.78 -3.28 -0.25
N ASN A 208 -6.12 -2.62 -1.35
CA ASN A 208 -5.89 -1.20 -1.53
C ASN A 208 -6.81 -0.38 -0.60
N ILE A 209 -6.49 0.90 -0.45
CA ILE A 209 -7.29 1.90 0.29
C ILE A 209 -8.74 2.01 -0.20
N ASP A 210 -9.00 1.70 -1.47
CA ASP A 210 -10.32 1.71 -2.09
C ASP A 210 -11.10 0.39 -1.90
N GLY A 211 -10.53 -0.57 -1.15
CA GLY A 211 -11.12 -1.88 -0.91
C GLY A 211 -10.90 -2.89 -2.04
N ARG A 212 -10.16 -2.55 -3.10
CA ARG A 212 -9.84 -3.51 -4.16
C ARG A 212 -8.81 -4.52 -3.69
N MET A 213 -9.11 -5.79 -3.93
CA MET A 213 -8.22 -6.90 -3.62
C MET A 213 -7.11 -7.02 -4.67
N ARG A 214 -5.91 -7.37 -4.23
CA ARG A 214 -4.77 -7.74 -5.05
C ARG A 214 -4.17 -9.02 -4.54
N ASP A 215 -3.73 -9.88 -5.45
CA ASP A 215 -3.11 -11.15 -5.09
C ASP A 215 -1.60 -11.00 -4.87
N THR A 216 -1.04 -11.84 -3.99
CA THR A 216 0.41 -11.90 -3.72
C THR A 216 0.97 -10.53 -3.34
N CYS A 217 0.44 -9.94 -2.28
CA CYS A 217 0.86 -8.63 -1.81
C CYS A 217 0.71 -8.47 -0.30
N VAL A 218 1.34 -7.42 0.23
CA VAL A 218 1.18 -7.01 1.63
C VAL A 218 0.74 -5.55 1.68
N ALA A 219 -0.25 -5.26 2.52
CA ALA A 219 -0.62 -3.87 2.82
C ALA A 219 0.48 -3.25 3.70
N VAL A 220 0.96 -2.08 3.33
CA VAL A 220 1.98 -1.34 4.09
C VAL A 220 1.38 -0.04 4.58
N GLY A 221 1.30 0.10 5.89
CA GLY A 221 1.02 1.37 6.56
C GLY A 221 2.31 2.18 6.59
N TYR A 222 2.31 3.36 5.98
CA TYR A 222 3.46 4.25 5.96
C TYR A 222 3.13 5.64 6.51
N MET A 223 4.09 6.25 7.20
CA MET A 223 4.00 7.62 7.67
C MET A 223 5.35 8.32 7.51
N GLN A 224 5.31 9.63 7.28
CA GLN A 224 6.48 10.49 7.30
C GLN A 224 6.06 11.89 7.74
N ASN A 225 6.83 12.55 8.60
CA ASN A 225 6.59 13.96 8.99
C ASN A 225 7.32 14.97 8.07
N SER A 226 7.74 14.54 6.88
CA SER A 226 8.36 15.35 5.83
C SER A 226 7.79 14.97 4.46
N TYR A 227 8.21 15.65 3.39
CA TYR A 227 7.67 15.48 2.05
C TYR A 227 8.08 14.15 1.38
N ILE A 228 7.12 13.45 0.79
CA ILE A 228 7.35 12.29 -0.10
C ILE A 228 7.63 12.82 -1.50
N VAL A 229 8.81 12.51 -2.03
CA VAL A 229 9.30 13.10 -3.27
C VAL A 229 8.63 12.43 -4.47
N GLN A 230 7.97 13.24 -5.29
CA GLN A 230 7.47 12.84 -6.60
C GLN A 230 8.20 13.57 -7.73
N CYS A 231 8.27 12.91 -8.87
CA CYS A 231 8.83 13.47 -10.07
C CYS A 231 7.71 13.94 -11.00
N GLY A 232 7.98 14.98 -11.78
CA GLY A 232 7.03 15.56 -12.72
C GLY A 232 7.54 15.54 -14.15
N GLY A 233 6.63 15.82 -15.09
CA GLY A 233 6.94 15.94 -16.52
C GLY A 233 7.38 14.60 -17.12
N ALA A 234 8.38 14.61 -18.00
CA ALA A 234 8.85 13.41 -18.71
C ALA A 234 9.41 12.30 -17.80
N PHE A 235 9.69 12.61 -16.52
CA PHE A 235 10.25 11.66 -15.55
C PHE A 235 9.23 11.23 -14.48
N GLU A 236 7.95 11.61 -14.62
CA GLU A 236 6.89 11.27 -13.67
C GLU A 236 6.79 9.77 -13.38
N LEU A 237 7.01 8.94 -14.40
CA LEU A 237 6.99 7.48 -14.32
C LEU A 237 8.38 6.83 -14.39
N SER A 238 9.46 7.62 -14.34
CA SER A 238 10.84 7.06 -14.36
C SER A 238 11.12 6.31 -13.05
N ASN A 239 11.77 5.14 -13.10
CA ASN A 239 12.19 4.44 -11.88
C ASN A 239 13.41 5.05 -11.22
N HIS A 240 14.14 5.96 -11.87
CA HIS A 240 15.26 6.70 -11.28
C HIS A 240 14.81 7.99 -10.61
N CYS A 241 13.52 8.15 -10.32
CA CYS A 241 13.00 9.39 -9.78
C CYS A 241 11.74 9.14 -8.94
N GLY A 242 11.81 9.43 -7.64
CA GLY A 242 10.67 9.38 -6.73
C GLY A 242 11.01 8.72 -5.38
N THR A 243 9.98 8.45 -4.59
CA THR A 243 10.10 7.66 -3.36
C THR A 243 9.49 6.28 -3.57
N PHE A 244 10.20 5.24 -3.13
CA PHE A 244 9.82 3.85 -3.32
C PHE A 244 9.90 3.07 -2.00
N LEU A 245 9.03 2.06 -1.89
CA LEU A 245 9.24 0.94 -1.00
C LEU A 245 9.78 -0.21 -1.84
N GLU A 246 10.94 -0.72 -1.48
CA GLU A 246 11.62 -1.80 -2.19
C GLU A 246 11.78 -2.99 -1.27
N LEU A 247 11.52 -4.19 -1.78
CA LEU A 247 11.76 -5.44 -1.08
C LEU A 247 13.12 -6.01 -1.48
N HIS A 248 13.93 -6.31 -0.47
CA HIS A 248 15.28 -6.83 -0.62
C HIS A 248 15.50 -8.06 0.27
N GLU A 249 16.46 -8.91 -0.11
CA GLU A 249 17.05 -9.84 0.87
C GLU A 249 17.94 -9.05 1.85
N PRO A 250 18.17 -9.55 3.07
CA PRO A 250 18.94 -8.82 4.09
C PRO A 250 20.35 -8.46 3.59
N GLY A 251 20.63 -7.16 3.49
CA GLY A 251 21.93 -6.64 3.04
C GLY A 251 22.24 -6.86 1.55
N ASN A 252 21.28 -7.32 0.75
CA ASN A 252 21.40 -7.45 -0.71
C ASN A 252 20.74 -6.23 -1.37
N GLU A 253 21.39 -5.64 -2.37
CA GLU A 253 20.87 -4.49 -3.13
C GLU A 253 19.94 -4.92 -4.28
N LEU A 254 19.77 -6.23 -4.49
CA LEU A 254 18.87 -6.77 -5.50
C LEU A 254 17.40 -6.51 -5.12
N ILE A 255 16.75 -5.62 -5.88
CA ILE A 255 15.31 -5.37 -5.78
C ILE A 255 14.55 -6.63 -6.21
N LEU A 256 13.83 -7.23 -5.27
CA LEU A 256 12.92 -8.34 -5.52
C LEU A 256 11.56 -7.84 -5.98
N SER A 257 11.06 -6.78 -5.35
CA SER A 257 9.78 -6.17 -5.66
C SER A 257 9.79 -4.70 -5.22
N GLN A 258 8.88 -3.89 -5.74
CA GLN A 258 8.83 -2.47 -5.40
C GLN A 258 7.42 -1.90 -5.57
N THR A 259 7.16 -0.78 -4.92
CA THR A 259 6.02 0.10 -5.21
C THR A 259 6.46 1.55 -5.08
N ARG A 260 6.00 2.43 -5.97
CA ARG A 260 6.19 3.87 -5.82
C ARG A 260 5.23 4.40 -4.76
N LEU A 261 5.70 5.34 -3.94
CA LEU A 261 4.83 6.11 -3.06
C LEU A 261 4.36 7.36 -3.78
N LEU A 262 3.04 7.54 -3.82
CA LEU A 262 2.45 8.77 -4.32
C LEU A 262 2.56 9.89 -3.28
N GLY A 263 2.70 11.11 -3.79
CA GLY A 263 2.90 12.32 -3.03
C GLY A 263 1.64 12.63 -2.24
N SER A 264 1.77 12.55 -0.93
CA SER A 264 0.71 12.87 0.02
C SER A 264 1.36 13.49 1.24
N TYR A 265 0.66 14.43 1.89
CA TYR A 265 0.99 14.84 3.25
C TYR A 265 0.42 13.78 4.21
N PRO A 266 1.24 12.97 4.89
CA PRO A 266 0.73 11.97 5.82
C PRO A 266 0.51 12.66 7.17
N SER A 267 -0.70 13.15 7.44
CA SER A 267 -1.15 13.35 8.81
C SER A 267 -1.45 11.98 9.42
N GLY A 268 -0.40 11.26 9.81
CA GLY A 268 -0.46 9.88 10.29
C GLY A 268 -0.23 8.81 9.24
N PHE A 269 -0.68 7.59 9.52
CA PHE A 269 -0.48 6.47 8.62
C PHE A 269 -1.38 6.58 7.39
N ARG A 270 -0.78 6.27 6.23
CA ARG A 270 -1.45 6.01 4.96
C ARG A 270 -1.18 4.57 4.59
N THR A 271 -2.04 3.97 3.78
CA THR A 271 -1.87 2.59 3.33
C THR A 271 -1.53 2.56 1.84
N THR A 272 -0.58 1.71 1.49
CA THR A 272 -0.30 1.30 0.10
C THR A 272 -0.17 -0.23 0.06
N THR A 273 -0.04 -0.81 -1.14
CA THR A 273 0.24 -2.24 -1.30
C THR A 273 1.63 -2.44 -1.87
N LEU A 274 2.40 -3.35 -1.28
CA LEU A 274 3.66 -3.80 -1.84
C LEU A 274 3.45 -5.19 -2.47
N PRO A 275 3.61 -5.36 -3.79
CA PRO A 275 3.57 -6.67 -4.41
C PRO A 275 4.71 -7.55 -3.87
N LEU A 276 4.48 -8.85 -3.77
CA LEU A 276 5.49 -9.83 -3.29
C LEU A 276 5.95 -10.77 -4.41
N PHE A 277 5.69 -10.41 -5.66
CA PHE A 277 6.17 -11.13 -6.83
C PHE A 277 7.70 -11.13 -6.89
N PHE A 278 8.27 -12.27 -7.27
CA PHE A 278 9.71 -12.41 -7.34
C PHE A 278 10.26 -11.77 -8.63
N ARG A 279 10.95 -10.65 -8.49
CA ARG A 279 11.60 -9.89 -9.57
C ARG A 279 10.64 -9.49 -10.70
N GLY A 280 9.41 -9.11 -10.33
CA GLY A 280 8.36 -8.72 -11.27
C GLY A 280 7.71 -9.87 -12.05
N ASP A 281 8.13 -11.12 -11.83
CA ASP A 281 7.50 -12.30 -12.44
C ASP A 281 6.21 -12.66 -11.70
N ARG A 282 5.06 -12.33 -12.29
CA ARG A 282 3.73 -12.63 -11.72
C ARG A 282 3.41 -14.11 -11.54
N THR A 283 4.25 -15.01 -12.07
CA THR A 283 4.13 -16.46 -11.85
C THR A 283 4.93 -16.95 -10.65
N ARG A 284 5.65 -16.06 -9.95
CA ARG A 284 6.55 -16.38 -8.86
C ARG A 284 6.38 -15.40 -7.71
N THR A 285 6.48 -15.89 -6.48
CA THR A 285 6.49 -15.08 -5.26
C THR A 285 7.77 -15.34 -4.48
N ILE A 286 8.13 -14.40 -3.60
CA ILE A 286 9.09 -14.67 -2.53
C ILE A 286 8.59 -15.83 -1.64
N CYS A 287 9.52 -16.53 -1.00
CA CYS A 287 9.23 -17.67 -0.16
C CYS A 287 9.61 -17.39 1.31
N ILE A 288 9.50 -18.40 2.17
CA ILE A 288 9.79 -18.33 3.60
C ILE A 288 11.22 -17.80 3.84
N GLY A 289 11.35 -16.80 4.71
CA GLY A 289 12.63 -16.18 4.98
C GLY A 289 12.52 -14.77 5.54
N ASP A 290 13.68 -14.22 5.92
CA ASP A 290 13.81 -12.84 6.36
C ASP A 290 14.06 -11.94 5.15
N TYR A 291 13.39 -10.79 5.13
CA TYR A 291 13.51 -9.77 4.10
C TYR A 291 13.56 -8.38 4.72
N GLU A 292 13.92 -7.39 3.90
CA GLU A 292 13.93 -5.98 4.29
C GLU A 292 13.12 -5.15 3.30
N ILE A 293 12.22 -4.31 3.84
CA ILE A 293 11.62 -3.21 3.08
C ILE A 293 12.49 -1.98 3.26
N TRP A 294 12.99 -1.46 2.15
CA TRP A 294 13.81 -0.26 2.10
C TRP A 294 12.93 0.90 1.65
N TRP A 295 12.91 1.96 2.45
CA TRP A 295 12.41 3.26 2.01
C TRP A 295 13.51 3.95 1.24
N VAL A 296 13.31 4.11 -0.07
CA VAL A 296 14.34 4.61 -0.97
C VAL A 296 13.86 5.86 -1.67
N GLN A 297 14.63 6.94 -1.53
CA GLN A 297 14.50 8.11 -2.38
C GLN A 297 15.42 7.94 -3.58
N ARG A 298 14.84 7.76 -4.75
CA ARG A 298 15.57 7.64 -6.01
C ARG A 298 15.71 9.00 -6.66
N THR A 299 16.93 9.26 -7.08
CA THR A 299 17.29 10.39 -7.93
C THR A 299 17.95 9.84 -9.19
N ARG A 300 18.09 10.67 -10.21
CA ARG A 300 18.73 10.29 -11.47
C ARG A 300 20.13 9.67 -11.32
N TYR A 301 20.80 9.91 -10.18
CA TYR A 301 22.20 9.54 -10.00
C TYR A 301 22.43 8.53 -8.88
N ASN A 302 21.55 8.51 -7.88
CA ASN A 302 21.76 7.77 -6.62
C ASN A 302 20.43 7.32 -6.03
N PHE A 303 20.47 6.15 -5.39
CA PHE A 303 19.37 5.61 -4.60
C PHE A 303 19.71 5.78 -3.11
N ILE A 304 18.92 6.60 -2.41
CA ILE A 304 19.19 6.96 -1.02
C ILE A 304 18.25 6.16 -0.12
N VAL A 305 18.78 5.18 0.60
CA VAL A 305 18.03 4.39 1.58
C VAL A 305 17.91 5.19 2.87
N GLN A 306 16.68 5.58 3.20
CA GLN A 306 16.37 6.38 4.39
C GLN A 306 15.91 5.53 5.57
N LYS A 307 15.35 4.34 5.31
CA LYS A 307 14.94 3.40 6.35
C LYS A 307 15.00 1.97 5.84
N LYS A 308 15.40 1.04 6.70
CA LYS A 308 15.26 -0.41 6.48
C LYS A 308 14.33 -0.98 7.54
N LYS A 309 13.30 -1.72 7.11
CA LYS A 309 12.34 -2.39 7.98
C LYS A 309 12.44 -3.89 7.73
N LYS A 310 12.76 -4.65 8.77
CA LYS A 310 12.80 -6.11 8.70
C LYS A 310 11.40 -6.70 8.75
N LEU A 311 11.19 -7.73 7.94
CA LEU A 311 10.01 -8.59 7.99
C LEU A 311 10.41 -10.06 7.83
N HIS A 312 9.55 -10.95 8.30
CA HIS A 312 9.64 -12.38 8.15
C HIS A 312 8.44 -12.89 7.36
N VAL A 313 8.73 -13.59 6.27
CA VAL A 313 7.73 -14.29 5.47
C VAL A 313 7.63 -15.70 6.01
N THR A 314 6.42 -16.12 6.40
CA THR A 314 6.15 -17.44 7.00
C THR A 314 5.70 -18.48 5.98
N SER A 315 5.23 -18.05 4.82
CA SER A 315 4.70 -18.90 3.74
C SER A 315 4.77 -18.14 2.41
N PRO A 316 5.00 -18.82 1.27
CA PRO A 316 5.13 -20.27 1.05
C PRO A 316 6.56 -20.80 1.24
N GLN A 317 6.72 -22.12 1.31
CA GLN A 317 8.05 -22.75 1.22
C GLN A 317 8.66 -22.52 -0.18
N CYS A 318 9.98 -22.41 -0.26
CA CYS A 318 10.66 -22.23 -1.55
C CYS A 318 10.58 -23.50 -2.40
N ASP A 319 10.53 -23.35 -3.73
CA ASP A 319 10.51 -24.50 -4.63
C ASP A 319 11.85 -25.26 -4.56
N PHE A 320 11.80 -26.59 -4.51
CA PHE A 320 12.98 -27.43 -4.57
C PHE A 320 13.33 -27.81 -6.00
N ASP A 321 14.59 -27.60 -6.40
CA ASP A 321 15.10 -28.07 -7.68
C ASP A 321 15.82 -29.41 -7.52
N PHE A 322 15.21 -30.47 -8.02
CA PHE A 322 15.76 -31.83 -7.98
C PHE A 322 17.01 -32.01 -8.85
N ALA A 323 17.20 -31.22 -9.90
CA ALA A 323 18.37 -31.35 -10.78
C ALA A 323 19.63 -30.80 -10.11
N THR A 324 19.50 -29.68 -9.40
CA THR A 324 20.61 -29.03 -8.68
C THR A 324 20.68 -29.41 -7.19
N ASN A 325 19.70 -30.15 -6.69
CA ASN A 325 19.54 -30.56 -5.29
C ASN A 325 19.58 -29.36 -4.32
N LYS A 326 18.94 -28.25 -4.71
CA LYS A 326 18.93 -26.98 -3.98
C LYS A 326 17.54 -26.36 -3.98
N TYR A 327 17.21 -25.66 -2.91
CA TYR A 327 16.05 -24.77 -2.90
C TYR A 327 16.32 -23.57 -3.81
N LYS A 328 15.29 -23.18 -4.57
CA LYS A 328 15.26 -21.92 -5.28
C LYS A 328 15.00 -20.78 -4.28
N ASN A 329 15.17 -19.55 -4.73
CA ASN A 329 14.88 -18.35 -3.95
C ASN A 329 13.47 -17.77 -4.24
N TYR A 330 12.59 -18.60 -4.81
CA TYR A 330 11.21 -18.24 -5.12
C TYR A 330 10.30 -19.46 -4.99
N HIS A 331 9.00 -19.21 -4.97
CA HIS A 331 7.95 -20.21 -5.11
C HIS A 331 7.10 -19.89 -6.34
N ARG A 332 6.76 -20.92 -7.13
CA ARG A 332 5.88 -20.76 -8.28
C ARG A 332 4.42 -20.71 -7.84
N ILE A 333 3.73 -19.64 -8.21
CA ILE A 333 2.30 -19.45 -7.97
C ILE A 333 1.56 -20.37 -8.96
N THR A 334 0.77 -21.31 -8.44
CA THR A 334 0.03 -22.30 -9.22
C THR A 334 -1.36 -21.85 -9.59
#